data_AF-A0A5C6BJY7-F1
#
_entry.id   AF-A0A5C6BJY7-F1
#
_cell.length_a   1.000
_cell.length_b   1.000
_cell.length_c   1.000
_cell.angle_alpha   90.00
_cell.angle_beta   90.00
_cell.angle_gamma   90.00
#
_symmetry.space_group_name_H-M   'P 1'
#
loop_
_entity.id
_entity.type
_entity.pdbx_description
1 polymer ?
#
loop_
_entity_poly.entity_id
_entity_poly.type
_entity_poly.pdbx_seq_one_letter_code
_entity_poly.pdbx_strand_id
1 'polypeptide(L)'
;MAGTYQWVNWALQRPCLFKTGPQWFSPKNTASQLLDLKLINSGESEGKLFDGIYVLCFKRKVDANGVEFEIPELGHRVSASLIKDGLWRQAQHVCGQCEANVAKQEMDEIAGCHGTLQIYPEWKELEDVLQRTIKEKGLESRIRATLLETTPQWYGLWASSPLSKSQCEIIHLLLTEIRDLDDSVENGILDFLSALRVAIAEDIALHVSLAPPGHDDLGMRTTFPHCPRCKAGAIRDSRQDISIYDPLPCSVCGFVYVPSEQMSSEQSWFSYETLDLEYKLGRENYLKFVRGYLKHVGFTAEKVDELIPQE
;
A
#
# COMPACT_ATOMS: atom_id res chain seq x y z
N MET A 1 -6.02 16.98 14.70
CA MET A 1 -6.61 15.77 14.11
C MET A 1 -5.47 14.99 13.51
N ALA A 2 -5.29 13.71 13.86
CA ALA A 2 -4.34 12.86 13.15
C ALA A 2 -4.82 12.76 11.70
N GLY A 3 -4.12 13.45 10.78
CA GLY A 3 -4.47 13.45 9.37
C GLY A 3 -4.41 12.02 8.86
N THR A 4 -5.53 11.49 8.39
CA THR A 4 -5.58 10.13 7.89
C THR A 4 -5.07 10.14 6.47
N TYR A 5 -3.86 9.64 6.25
CA TYR A 5 -3.24 9.56 4.94
C TYR A 5 -4.19 8.92 3.93
N GLN A 6 -4.26 9.50 2.72
CA GLN A 6 -4.89 8.83 1.60
C GLN A 6 -3.81 8.21 0.73
N TRP A 7 -4.14 7.06 0.14
CA TRP A 7 -3.19 6.28 -0.65
C TRP A 7 -3.71 6.15 -2.07
N VAL A 8 -2.91 6.54 -3.04
CA VAL A 8 -3.15 6.15 -4.44
C VAL A 8 -2.57 4.75 -4.61
N ASN A 9 -3.45 3.77 -4.75
CA ASN A 9 -3.06 2.40 -5.07
C ASN A 9 -2.99 2.28 -6.60
N TRP A 10 -1.95 1.63 -7.11
CA TRP A 10 -1.80 1.46 -8.55
C TRP A 10 -1.35 0.05 -8.93
N ALA A 11 -1.68 -0.39 -10.15
CA ALA A 11 -1.25 -1.67 -10.71
C ALA A 11 -1.19 -1.64 -12.24
N LEU A 12 -0.16 -2.26 -12.81
CA LEU A 12 -0.02 -2.46 -14.25
C LEU A 12 -0.77 -3.74 -14.69
N GLN A 13 -1.64 -3.59 -15.70
CA GLN A 13 -2.43 -4.69 -16.28
C GLN A 13 -1.58 -5.57 -17.20
N ARG A 14 -0.61 -6.28 -16.60
CA ARG A 14 0.17 -7.32 -17.27
C ARG A 14 -0.29 -8.71 -16.82
N PRO A 15 -0.72 -9.61 -17.73
CA PRO A 15 -1.05 -10.99 -17.38
C PRO A 15 0.13 -11.66 -16.67
N CYS A 16 -0.17 -12.44 -15.63
CA CYS A 16 0.84 -13.06 -14.77
C CYS A 16 0.28 -14.35 -14.18
N LEU A 17 1.11 -15.39 -14.06
CA LEU A 17 0.69 -16.67 -13.49
C LEU A 17 0.34 -16.59 -11.99
N PHE A 18 0.81 -15.53 -11.30
CA PHE A 18 0.51 -15.25 -9.89
C PHE A 18 -0.71 -14.34 -9.70
N LYS A 19 -1.40 -13.96 -10.79
CA LYS A 19 -2.62 -13.14 -10.75
C LYS A 19 -3.76 -13.88 -11.45
N THR A 20 -4.83 -14.14 -10.71
CA THR A 20 -5.94 -15.00 -11.12
C THR A 20 -7.29 -14.36 -10.79
N GLY A 21 -8.35 -14.91 -11.38
CA GLY A 21 -9.73 -14.50 -11.12
C GLY A 21 -10.17 -13.23 -11.87
N PRO A 22 -11.45 -12.85 -11.72
CA PRO A 22 -11.97 -11.61 -12.29
C PRO A 22 -11.30 -10.40 -11.64
N GLN A 23 -11.11 -9.32 -12.41
CA GLN A 23 -10.49 -8.08 -11.93
C GLN A 23 -9.12 -8.28 -11.28
N TRP A 24 -8.34 -9.27 -11.72
CA TRP A 24 -6.96 -9.51 -11.25
C TRP A 24 -6.04 -8.29 -11.43
N PHE A 25 -6.43 -7.36 -12.31
CA PHE A 25 -5.72 -6.12 -12.63
C PHE A 25 -6.06 -4.95 -11.71
N SER A 26 -7.08 -5.07 -10.85
CA SER A 26 -7.39 -3.98 -9.91
C SER A 26 -6.23 -3.83 -8.91
N PRO A 27 -5.91 -2.60 -8.46
CA PRO A 27 -4.81 -2.39 -7.51
C PRO A 27 -4.96 -3.22 -6.23
N LYS A 28 -6.17 -3.27 -5.67
CA LYS A 28 -6.49 -4.06 -4.47
C LYS A 28 -6.24 -5.56 -4.68
N ASN A 29 -6.76 -6.13 -5.76
CA ASN A 29 -6.62 -7.57 -6.01
C ASN A 29 -5.18 -7.93 -6.39
N THR A 30 -4.49 -7.06 -7.13
CA THR A 30 -3.07 -7.25 -7.48
C THR A 30 -2.23 -7.27 -6.20
N ALA A 31 -2.41 -6.27 -5.32
CA ALA A 31 -1.68 -6.21 -4.07
C ALA A 31 -1.94 -7.42 -3.17
N SER A 32 -3.20 -7.86 -3.05
CA SER A 32 -3.54 -9.03 -2.23
C SER A 32 -2.94 -10.33 -2.78
N GLN A 33 -2.97 -10.53 -4.10
CA GLN A 33 -2.48 -11.77 -4.72
C GLN A 33 -0.96 -11.87 -4.75
N LEU A 34 -0.28 -10.73 -4.78
CA LEU A 34 1.18 -10.66 -4.79
C LEU A 34 1.80 -10.39 -3.41
N LEU A 35 0.98 -10.28 -2.36
CA LEU A 35 1.44 -9.98 -1.00
C LEU A 35 2.50 -11.00 -0.53
N ASP A 36 2.21 -12.29 -0.62
CA ASP A 36 3.13 -13.32 -0.15
C ASP A 36 4.47 -13.28 -0.89
N LEU A 37 4.47 -12.94 -2.19
CA LEU A 37 5.71 -12.78 -2.96
C LEU A 37 6.56 -11.63 -2.40
N LYS A 38 5.95 -10.47 -2.12
CA LYS A 38 6.64 -9.34 -1.50
C LYS A 38 7.17 -9.69 -0.11
N LEU A 39 6.36 -10.35 0.72
CA LEU A 39 6.75 -10.74 2.08
C LEU A 39 7.88 -11.78 2.09
N ILE A 40 7.90 -12.72 1.16
CA ILE A 40 9.03 -13.66 1.01
C ILE A 40 10.28 -12.89 0.60
N ASN A 41 10.19 -11.98 -0.38
CA ASN A 41 11.34 -11.19 -0.84
C ASN A 41 11.98 -10.37 0.30
N SER A 42 11.17 -9.58 1.00
CA SER A 42 11.62 -8.77 2.15
C SER A 42 12.07 -9.66 3.30
N GLY A 43 11.39 -10.77 3.53
CA GLY A 43 11.73 -11.70 4.59
C GLY A 43 13.07 -12.41 4.41
N GLU A 44 13.43 -12.76 3.18
CA GLU A 44 14.75 -13.32 2.87
C GLU A 44 15.86 -12.27 3.00
N SER A 45 15.63 -11.03 2.53
CA SER A 45 16.64 -9.97 2.61
C SER A 45 16.86 -9.45 4.03
N GLU A 46 15.80 -9.38 4.84
CA GLU A 46 15.83 -8.87 6.21
C GLU A 46 16.09 -9.97 7.26
N GLY A 47 16.11 -11.25 6.88
CA GLY A 47 16.22 -12.37 7.81
C GLY A 47 14.99 -12.55 8.72
N LYS A 48 13.82 -12.07 8.30
CA LYS A 48 12.56 -12.12 9.05
C LYS A 48 11.63 -13.26 8.62
N LEU A 49 12.00 -14.02 7.60
CA LEU A 49 11.25 -15.21 7.18
C LEU A 49 11.77 -16.46 7.89
N PHE A 50 10.97 -17.04 8.78
CA PHE A 50 11.32 -18.26 9.49
C PHE A 50 10.16 -19.25 9.48
N ASP A 51 10.44 -20.51 9.14
CA ASP A 51 9.43 -21.58 9.00
C ASP A 51 8.20 -21.12 8.20
N GLY A 52 8.38 -20.40 7.08
CA GLY A 52 7.24 -19.91 6.28
C GLY A 52 6.32 -18.91 7.01
N ILE A 53 6.83 -18.21 8.02
CA ILE A 53 6.20 -17.07 8.67
C ILE A 53 7.12 -15.87 8.49
N TYR A 54 6.58 -14.80 7.90
CA TYR A 54 7.24 -13.51 7.87
C TYR A 54 6.90 -12.75 9.17
N VAL A 55 7.91 -12.46 9.97
CA VAL A 55 7.76 -11.75 11.25
C VAL A 55 7.60 -10.26 11.00
N LEU A 56 6.46 -9.71 11.45
CA LEU A 56 6.07 -8.32 11.22
C LEU A 56 6.50 -7.40 12.37
N CYS A 57 6.38 -7.88 13.61
CA CYS A 57 6.65 -7.10 14.80
C CYS A 57 7.32 -7.95 15.88
N PHE A 58 8.07 -7.25 16.73
CA PHE A 58 8.80 -7.84 17.83
C PHE A 58 8.44 -7.17 19.14
N LYS A 59 8.36 -7.97 20.19
CA LYS A 59 8.36 -7.51 21.57
C LYS A 59 9.78 -7.49 22.09
N ARG A 60 10.27 -6.32 22.48
CA ARG A 60 11.57 -6.19 23.15
C ARG A 60 11.50 -6.71 24.57
N LYS A 61 12.53 -7.46 24.97
CA LYS A 61 12.75 -7.94 26.33
C LYS A 61 14.20 -7.71 26.73
N VAL A 62 14.43 -7.73 28.02
CA VAL A 62 15.76 -7.61 28.63
C VAL A 62 15.97 -8.83 29.52
N ASP A 63 17.11 -9.49 29.38
CA ASP A 63 17.48 -10.62 30.22
C ASP A 63 18.00 -10.17 31.60
N ALA A 64 18.34 -11.13 32.47
CA ALA A 64 18.86 -10.84 33.82
C ALA A 64 20.22 -10.12 33.83
N ASN A 65 20.96 -10.16 32.73
CA ASN A 65 22.26 -9.50 32.56
C ASN A 65 22.13 -8.12 31.87
N GLY A 66 20.91 -7.66 31.59
CA GLY A 66 20.68 -6.40 30.91
C GLY A 66 20.79 -6.47 29.38
N VAL A 67 20.89 -7.67 28.78
CA VAL A 67 20.97 -7.84 27.33
C VAL A 67 19.58 -7.77 26.73
N GLU A 68 19.39 -6.84 25.79
CA GLU A 68 18.14 -6.73 25.05
C GLU A 68 18.03 -7.80 23.97
N PHE A 69 16.83 -8.33 23.79
CA PHE A 69 16.50 -9.27 22.72
C PHE A 69 15.05 -9.09 22.25
N GLU A 70 14.77 -9.59 21.05
CA GLU A 70 13.49 -9.42 20.37
C GLU A 70 12.77 -10.76 20.23
N ILE A 71 11.50 -10.79 20.66
CA ILE A 71 10.62 -11.95 20.50
C ILE A 71 9.60 -11.63 19.41
N PRO A 72 9.47 -12.47 18.35
CA PRO A 72 8.40 -12.33 17.37
C PRO A 72 7.04 -12.29 18.04
N GLU A 73 6.26 -11.24 17.79
CA GLU A 73 4.91 -11.06 18.37
C GLU A 73 3.84 -11.21 17.29
N LEU A 74 4.03 -10.52 16.16
CA LEU A 74 3.11 -10.54 15.04
C LEU A 74 3.77 -11.16 13.81
N GLY A 75 3.01 -11.90 13.01
CA GLY A 75 3.52 -12.45 11.76
C GLY A 75 2.46 -12.94 10.79
N HIS A 76 2.87 -13.01 9.53
CA HIS A 76 2.06 -13.48 8.42
C HIS A 76 2.58 -14.82 7.93
N ARG A 77 1.73 -15.84 7.88
CA ARG A 77 2.09 -17.12 7.27
C ARG A 77 1.93 -17.00 5.77
N VAL A 78 3.06 -17.05 5.07
CA VAL A 78 3.08 -17.03 3.60
C VAL A 78 2.63 -18.40 3.07
N SER A 79 2.04 -18.40 1.87
CA SER A 79 1.55 -19.63 1.25
C SER A 79 2.63 -20.71 1.16
N ALA A 80 2.32 -21.90 1.69
CA ALA A 80 3.22 -23.04 1.67
C ALA A 80 3.58 -23.48 0.25
N SER A 81 2.69 -23.29 -0.73
CA SER A 81 2.96 -23.64 -2.13
C SER A 81 4.04 -22.76 -2.76
N LEU A 82 4.15 -21.49 -2.33
CA LEU A 82 5.19 -20.59 -2.84
C LEU A 82 6.60 -21.06 -2.43
N ILE A 83 6.74 -21.55 -1.19
CA ILE A 83 8.03 -22.01 -0.64
C ILE A 83 8.34 -23.45 -1.10
N LYS A 84 7.39 -24.38 -0.97
CA LYS A 84 7.67 -25.82 -1.12
C LYS A 84 7.73 -26.28 -2.58
N ASP A 85 6.96 -25.67 -3.47
CA ASP A 85 6.79 -26.17 -4.85
C ASP A 85 7.77 -25.52 -5.85
N GLY A 86 8.80 -24.80 -5.36
CA GLY A 86 9.75 -24.08 -6.21
C GLY A 86 9.16 -22.85 -6.94
N LEU A 87 7.90 -22.52 -6.65
CA LEU A 87 7.20 -21.36 -7.21
C LEU A 87 7.89 -20.04 -6.85
N TRP A 88 8.61 -19.98 -5.73
CA TRP A 88 9.46 -18.83 -5.39
C TRP A 88 10.51 -18.52 -6.45
N ARG A 89 11.31 -19.51 -6.85
CA ARG A 89 12.34 -19.34 -7.90
C ARG A 89 11.71 -18.99 -9.24
N GLN A 90 10.54 -19.57 -9.53
CA GLN A 90 9.77 -19.20 -10.70
C GLN A 90 9.30 -17.74 -10.62
N ALA A 91 8.87 -17.26 -9.46
CA ALA A 91 8.48 -15.87 -9.24
C ALA A 91 9.65 -14.91 -9.45
N GLN A 92 10.82 -15.23 -8.89
CA GLN A 92 12.05 -14.46 -9.11
C GLN A 92 12.40 -14.38 -10.60
N HIS A 93 12.39 -15.52 -11.29
CA HIS A 93 12.68 -15.56 -12.72
C HIS A 93 11.68 -14.74 -13.56
N VAL A 94 10.38 -14.96 -13.34
CA VAL A 94 9.31 -14.26 -14.07
C VAL A 94 9.33 -12.77 -13.78
N CYS A 95 9.49 -12.36 -12.52
CA CYS A 95 9.53 -10.95 -12.14
C CYS A 95 10.81 -10.25 -12.63
N GLY A 96 11.96 -10.93 -12.61
CA GLY A 96 13.22 -10.37 -13.10
C GLY A 96 13.21 -10.02 -14.59
N GLN A 97 12.41 -10.75 -15.38
CA GLN A 97 12.26 -10.50 -16.82
C GLN A 97 11.05 -9.63 -17.18
N CYS A 98 10.12 -9.41 -16.24
CA CYS A 98 8.88 -8.69 -16.51
C CYS A 98 9.14 -7.19 -16.69
N GLU A 99 8.63 -6.62 -17.80
CA GLU A 99 8.66 -5.19 -18.08
C GLU A 99 7.77 -4.39 -17.11
N ALA A 100 6.72 -5.01 -16.59
CA ALA A 100 5.83 -4.39 -15.61
C ALA A 100 6.39 -4.40 -14.18
N ASN A 101 7.49 -5.11 -13.91
CA ASN A 101 8.14 -5.07 -12.60
C ASN A 101 9.05 -3.84 -12.51
N VAL A 102 8.54 -2.73 -11.96
CA VAL A 102 9.29 -1.47 -11.92
C VAL A 102 10.35 -1.44 -10.81
N ALA A 103 10.19 -2.25 -9.77
CA ALA A 103 11.11 -2.32 -8.63
C ALA A 103 12.43 -3.06 -8.93
N LYS A 104 12.53 -3.72 -10.10
CA LYS A 104 13.73 -4.50 -10.48
C LYS A 104 15.00 -3.67 -10.64
N GLN A 105 14.89 -2.34 -10.74
CA GLN A 105 16.04 -1.47 -11.04
C GLN A 105 16.91 -1.19 -9.81
N GLU A 106 16.39 -1.32 -8.59
CA GLU A 106 17.09 -0.86 -7.39
C GLU A 106 17.56 -2.00 -6.48
N MET A 107 16.82 -3.12 -6.39
CA MET A 107 17.10 -4.14 -5.35
C MET A 107 16.75 -5.59 -5.75
N ASP A 108 16.76 -5.93 -7.05
CA ASP A 108 16.26 -7.24 -7.56
C ASP A 108 14.85 -7.58 -7.02
N GLU A 109 14.07 -6.55 -6.69
CA GLU A 109 12.75 -6.71 -6.11
C GLU A 109 11.79 -7.37 -7.09
N ILE A 110 10.90 -8.17 -6.54
CA ILE A 110 9.88 -8.88 -7.29
C ILE A 110 8.49 -8.28 -7.02
N ALA A 111 7.52 -8.62 -7.86
CA ALA A 111 6.14 -8.15 -7.73
C ALA A 111 5.99 -6.60 -7.73
N GLY A 112 6.96 -5.86 -8.28
CA GLY A 112 6.89 -4.40 -8.45
C GLY A 112 5.96 -3.93 -9.56
N CYS A 113 4.96 -4.72 -9.97
CA CYS A 113 3.93 -4.28 -10.93
C CYS A 113 2.73 -3.60 -10.27
N HIS A 114 2.83 -3.31 -8.97
CA HIS A 114 1.86 -2.58 -8.18
C HIS A 114 2.55 -1.87 -7.02
N GLY A 115 1.89 -0.87 -6.47
CA GLY A 115 2.39 -0.13 -5.32
C GLY A 115 1.39 0.89 -4.81
N THR A 116 1.89 1.74 -3.92
CA THR A 116 1.12 2.79 -3.27
C THR A 116 1.89 4.09 -3.32
N LEU A 117 1.19 5.19 -3.52
CA LEU A 117 1.70 6.54 -3.37
C LEU A 117 0.93 7.23 -2.24
N GLN A 118 1.64 7.67 -1.20
CA GLN A 118 1.01 8.38 -0.08
C GLN A 118 0.73 9.83 -0.49
N ILE A 119 -0.49 10.30 -0.23
CA ILE A 119 -0.92 11.67 -0.46
C ILE A 119 -1.52 12.23 0.83
N TYR A 120 -1.02 13.38 1.26
CA TYR A 120 -1.53 14.08 2.42
C TYR A 120 -2.84 14.80 2.06
N PRO A 121 -3.93 14.59 2.81
CA PRO A 121 -5.09 15.46 2.71
C PRO A 121 -4.65 16.90 2.98
N GLU A 122 -5.01 17.84 2.11
CA GLU A 122 -4.59 19.25 2.20
C GLU A 122 -3.11 19.53 1.93
N TRP A 123 -2.43 18.70 1.13
CA TRP A 123 -1.07 19.00 0.66
C TRP A 123 -1.06 20.25 -0.26
N LYS A 124 -1.04 21.42 0.35
CA LYS A 124 -1.11 22.71 -0.35
C LYS A 124 0.11 22.92 -1.23
N GLU A 125 1.27 22.49 -0.77
CA GLU A 125 2.52 22.56 -1.52
C GLU A 125 2.44 21.74 -2.81
N LEU A 126 1.88 20.53 -2.76
CA LEU A 126 1.61 19.73 -3.95
C LEU A 126 0.68 20.47 -4.92
N GLU A 127 -0.43 21.00 -4.42
CA GLU A 127 -1.38 21.74 -5.26
C GLU A 127 -0.73 22.99 -5.87
N ASP A 128 0.02 23.77 -5.11
CA ASP A 128 0.71 24.97 -5.56
C ASP A 128 1.75 24.64 -6.65
N VAL A 129 2.49 23.53 -6.50
CA VAL A 129 3.42 23.07 -7.53
C VAL A 129 2.67 22.59 -8.76
N LEU A 130 1.61 21.80 -8.61
CA LEU A 130 0.78 21.39 -9.74
C LEU A 130 0.28 22.61 -10.52
N GLN A 131 -0.35 23.57 -9.86
CA GLN A 131 -0.89 24.76 -10.51
C GLN A 131 0.20 25.58 -11.22
N ARG A 132 1.36 25.75 -10.58
CA ARG A 132 2.52 26.42 -11.19
C ARG A 132 3.01 25.68 -12.43
N THR A 133 3.26 24.38 -12.34
CA THR A 133 3.72 23.55 -13.47
C THR A 133 2.71 23.56 -14.61
N ILE A 134 1.41 23.47 -14.30
CA ILE A 134 0.33 23.53 -15.30
C ILE A 134 0.41 24.82 -16.10
N LYS A 135 0.55 25.96 -15.40
CA LYS A 135 0.64 27.28 -16.01
C LYS A 135 1.92 27.47 -16.81
N GLU A 136 3.08 27.11 -16.24
CA GLU A 136 4.39 27.27 -16.88
C GLU A 136 4.53 26.44 -18.15
N LYS A 137 3.93 25.25 -18.18
CA LYS A 137 3.97 24.33 -19.33
C LYS A 137 2.78 24.49 -20.28
N GLY A 138 1.83 25.40 -19.98
CA GLY A 138 0.63 25.64 -20.81
C GLY A 138 -0.28 24.41 -20.94
N LEU A 139 -0.46 23.65 -19.86
CA LEU A 139 -1.18 22.36 -19.87
C LEU A 139 -2.68 22.49 -19.61
N GLU A 140 -3.21 23.68 -19.33
CA GLU A 140 -4.59 23.91 -18.86
C GLU A 140 -5.64 23.28 -19.77
N SER A 141 -5.54 23.54 -21.07
CA SER A 141 -6.50 22.99 -22.05
C SER A 141 -6.39 21.48 -22.18
N ARG A 142 -5.18 20.93 -22.07
CA ARG A 142 -4.94 19.49 -22.16
C ARG A 142 -5.48 18.78 -20.92
N ILE A 143 -5.29 19.36 -19.74
CA ILE A 143 -5.82 18.85 -18.47
C ILE A 143 -7.35 18.86 -18.49
N ARG A 144 -7.99 19.99 -18.83
CA ARG A 144 -9.45 20.06 -18.93
C ARG A 144 -10.04 19.04 -19.91
N ALA A 145 -9.32 18.71 -20.97
CA ALA A 145 -9.77 17.72 -21.96
C ALA A 145 -9.58 16.26 -21.51
N THR A 146 -8.67 15.99 -20.56
CA THR A 146 -8.21 14.62 -20.28
C THR A 146 -8.45 14.16 -18.83
N LEU A 147 -8.51 15.07 -17.87
CA LEU A 147 -8.63 14.79 -16.45
C LEU A 147 -9.93 15.35 -15.88
N LEU A 148 -10.38 14.81 -14.76
CA LEU A 148 -11.54 15.35 -14.06
C LEU A 148 -11.18 16.74 -13.50
N GLU A 149 -12.01 17.73 -13.77
CA GLU A 149 -11.87 19.04 -13.16
C GLU A 149 -12.22 18.96 -11.68
N THR A 150 -11.24 19.29 -10.83
CA THR A 150 -11.38 19.26 -9.37
C THR A 150 -10.62 20.43 -8.74
N THR A 151 -11.08 20.86 -7.57
CA THR A 151 -10.36 21.83 -6.72
C THR A 151 -10.26 21.26 -5.30
N PRO A 152 -9.09 20.83 -4.81
CA PRO A 152 -7.77 20.82 -5.47
C PRO A 152 -7.67 19.93 -6.73
N GLN A 153 -6.76 20.26 -7.65
CA GLN A 153 -6.58 19.56 -8.93
C GLN A 153 -6.02 18.14 -8.76
N TRP A 154 -5.27 17.87 -7.70
CA TRP A 154 -4.66 16.55 -7.49
C TRP A 154 -5.70 15.41 -7.38
N TYR A 155 -6.93 15.67 -6.92
CA TYR A 155 -7.99 14.66 -6.88
C TYR A 155 -8.37 14.16 -8.29
N GLY A 156 -8.35 15.04 -9.28
CA GLY A 156 -8.70 14.74 -10.66
C GLY A 156 -7.70 13.83 -11.39
N LEU A 157 -6.46 13.74 -10.87
CA LEU A 157 -5.40 12.92 -11.45
C LEU A 157 -5.73 11.41 -11.40
N TRP A 158 -6.49 10.98 -10.38
CA TRP A 158 -6.76 9.56 -10.09
C TRP A 158 -8.24 9.18 -10.22
N ALA A 159 -9.10 10.13 -10.61
CA ALA A 159 -10.56 9.94 -10.60
C ALA A 159 -11.08 8.97 -11.69
N SER A 160 -10.20 8.50 -12.58
CA SER A 160 -10.54 7.57 -13.65
C SER A 160 -9.51 6.46 -13.71
N SER A 161 -9.97 5.23 -13.99
CA SER A 161 -9.12 4.05 -14.14
C SER A 161 -9.74 3.11 -15.18
N PRO A 162 -8.93 2.47 -16.04
CA PRO A 162 -7.49 2.67 -16.21
C PRO A 162 -7.16 4.08 -16.73
N LEU A 163 -5.93 4.54 -16.47
CA LEU A 163 -5.41 5.77 -17.06
C LEU A 163 -5.14 5.54 -18.55
N SER A 164 -5.61 6.45 -19.39
CA SER A 164 -5.23 6.50 -20.80
C SER A 164 -3.79 6.98 -20.94
N LYS A 165 -3.15 6.69 -22.09
CA LYS A 165 -1.79 7.13 -22.38
C LYS A 165 -1.60 8.65 -22.22
N SER A 166 -2.54 9.46 -22.69
CA SER A 166 -2.49 10.92 -22.52
C SER A 166 -2.58 11.34 -21.04
N GLN A 167 -3.38 10.64 -20.23
CA GLN A 167 -3.41 10.88 -18.78
C GLN A 167 -2.07 10.52 -18.14
N CYS A 168 -1.51 9.35 -18.49
CA CYS A 168 -0.19 8.94 -17.98
C CYS A 168 0.90 9.96 -18.33
N GLU A 169 0.95 10.47 -19.56
CA GLU A 169 1.93 11.48 -19.97
C GLU A 169 1.82 12.78 -19.17
N ILE A 170 0.59 13.28 -18.97
CA ILE A 170 0.34 14.51 -18.21
C ILE A 170 0.74 14.29 -16.74
N ILE A 171 0.29 13.20 -16.12
CA ILE A 171 0.58 12.90 -14.72
C ILE A 171 2.10 12.71 -14.53
N HIS A 172 2.77 11.99 -15.43
CA HIS A 172 4.22 11.82 -15.37
C HIS A 172 4.96 13.15 -15.45
N LEU A 173 4.56 14.03 -16.38
CA LEU A 173 5.14 15.36 -16.50
C LEU A 173 4.96 16.19 -15.22
N LEU A 174 3.76 16.19 -14.64
CA LEU A 174 3.45 16.92 -13.42
C LEU A 174 4.25 16.39 -12.23
N LEU A 175 4.25 15.08 -12.00
CA LEU A 175 4.91 14.46 -10.84
C LEU A 175 6.43 14.47 -10.93
N THR A 176 7.01 14.54 -12.14
CA THR A 176 8.47 14.67 -12.30
C THR A 176 8.99 15.97 -11.68
N GLU A 177 8.22 17.06 -11.77
CA GLU A 177 8.59 18.36 -11.18
C GLU A 177 8.41 18.39 -9.65
N ILE A 178 7.64 17.45 -9.10
CA ILE A 178 7.36 17.32 -7.66
C ILE A 178 8.41 16.49 -6.95
N ARG A 179 9.13 15.62 -7.67
CA ARG A 179 10.14 14.71 -7.10
C ARG A 179 11.16 15.44 -6.23
N ASP A 180 11.51 16.67 -6.57
CA ASP A 180 12.59 17.42 -5.92
C ASP A 180 12.09 18.31 -4.74
N LEU A 181 10.82 18.21 -4.34
CA LEU A 181 10.23 19.11 -3.34
C LEU A 181 10.44 18.71 -1.89
N ASP A 182 10.68 17.44 -1.58
CA ASP A 182 10.87 16.99 -0.21
C ASP A 182 11.62 15.64 -0.17
N ASP A 183 12.69 15.58 0.62
CA ASP A 183 13.49 14.37 0.87
C ASP A 183 12.66 13.30 1.61
N SER A 184 11.52 13.67 2.21
CA SER A 184 10.56 12.73 2.82
C SER A 184 9.63 12.04 1.80
N VAL A 185 9.77 12.32 0.50
CA VAL A 185 8.96 11.74 -0.59
C VAL A 185 9.49 10.37 -1.05
N GLU A 186 10.08 9.60 -0.14
CA GLU A 186 10.24 8.13 -0.28
C GLU A 186 8.88 7.38 -0.20
N ASN A 187 7.77 8.06 -0.44
CA ASN A 187 6.40 7.55 -0.33
C ASN A 187 5.89 6.88 -1.61
N GLY A 188 6.77 6.17 -2.34
CA GLY A 188 6.42 5.43 -3.56
C GLY A 188 6.25 6.28 -4.83
N ILE A 189 6.67 7.55 -4.83
CA ILE A 189 6.60 8.40 -6.03
C ILE A 189 7.48 7.88 -7.17
N LEU A 190 8.67 7.36 -6.84
CA LEU A 190 9.64 6.86 -7.82
C LEU A 190 9.11 5.61 -8.52
N ASP A 191 8.54 4.69 -7.76
CA ASP A 191 7.87 3.51 -8.31
C ASP A 191 6.69 3.91 -9.21
N PHE A 192 5.89 4.88 -8.78
CA PHE A 192 4.74 5.33 -9.56
C PHE A 192 5.15 6.05 -10.86
N LEU A 193 6.19 6.90 -10.82
CA LEU A 193 6.79 7.50 -12.01
C LEU A 193 7.33 6.42 -12.96
N SER A 194 7.98 5.40 -12.43
CA SER A 194 8.45 4.26 -13.21
C SER A 194 7.30 3.48 -13.84
N ALA A 195 6.20 3.28 -13.10
CA ALA A 195 4.99 2.63 -13.61
C ALA A 195 4.33 3.43 -14.74
N LEU A 196 4.27 4.77 -14.62
CA LEU A 196 3.79 5.66 -15.68
C LEU A 196 4.67 5.54 -16.93
N ARG A 197 6.00 5.52 -16.78
CA ARG A 197 6.93 5.34 -17.91
C ARG A 197 6.70 4.01 -18.62
N VAL A 198 6.58 2.92 -17.87
CA VAL A 198 6.30 1.59 -18.44
C VAL A 198 4.94 1.59 -19.14
N ALA A 199 3.90 2.15 -18.53
CA ALA A 199 2.58 2.25 -19.15
C ALA A 199 2.60 3.01 -20.48
N ILE A 200 3.36 4.10 -20.57
CA ILE A 200 3.50 4.92 -21.79
C ILE A 200 4.30 4.18 -22.87
N ALA A 201 5.42 3.56 -22.49
CA ALA A 201 6.38 2.94 -23.40
C ALA A 201 5.86 1.60 -23.96
N GLU A 202 5.30 0.76 -23.09
CA GLU A 202 4.86 -0.60 -23.40
C GLU A 202 3.36 -0.70 -23.72
N ASP A 203 2.64 0.44 -23.68
CA ASP A 203 1.18 0.53 -23.87
C ASP A 203 0.39 -0.41 -22.92
N ILE A 204 0.87 -0.50 -21.68
CA ILE A 204 0.23 -1.30 -20.62
C ILE A 204 -0.74 -0.42 -19.83
N ALA A 205 -1.99 -0.86 -19.69
CA ALA A 205 -2.97 -0.13 -18.90
C ALA A 205 -2.54 -0.03 -17.43
N LEU A 206 -2.45 1.20 -16.92
CA LEU A 206 -2.17 1.50 -15.52
C LEU A 206 -3.49 1.77 -14.79
N HIS A 207 -3.83 0.87 -13.87
CA HIS A 207 -5.00 1.04 -13.00
C HIS A 207 -4.61 1.83 -11.77
N VAL A 208 -5.45 2.78 -11.37
CA VAL A 208 -5.26 3.60 -10.17
C VAL A 208 -6.54 3.64 -9.34
N SER A 209 -6.39 3.81 -8.04
CA SER A 209 -7.51 3.99 -7.13
C SER A 209 -7.06 4.80 -5.92
N LEU A 210 -7.67 5.96 -5.71
CA LEU A 210 -7.51 6.73 -4.49
C LEU A 210 -8.31 6.06 -3.37
N ALA A 211 -7.63 5.66 -2.29
CA ALA A 211 -8.29 5.15 -1.10
C ALA A 211 -9.20 6.25 -0.51
N PRO A 212 -10.43 5.90 -0.09
CA PRO A 212 -11.28 6.86 0.58
C PRO A 212 -10.64 7.29 1.91
N PRO A 213 -10.98 8.49 2.43
CA PRO A 213 -10.54 8.89 3.76
C PRO A 213 -11.11 7.94 4.80
N GLY A 214 -10.30 7.63 5.80
CA GLY A 214 -10.63 6.65 6.82
C GLY A 214 -9.39 6.16 7.55
N HIS A 215 -9.55 5.54 8.71
CA HIS A 215 -8.46 5.00 9.52
C HIS A 215 -8.69 3.52 9.83
N ASP A 216 -7.61 2.85 10.20
CA ASP A 216 -7.65 1.56 10.89
C ASP A 216 -7.28 1.82 12.37
N ASP A 217 -8.18 1.51 13.31
CA ASP A 217 -7.94 1.57 14.76
C ASP A 217 -8.62 0.42 15.50
N LEU A 218 -7.99 -0.08 16.56
CA LEU A 218 -8.55 -1.14 17.42
C LEU A 218 -9.13 -2.36 16.66
N GLY A 219 -8.51 -2.72 15.53
CA GLY A 219 -8.97 -3.83 14.67
C GLY A 219 -10.19 -3.51 13.81
N MET A 220 -10.62 -2.26 13.74
CA MET A 220 -11.70 -1.75 12.91
C MET A 220 -11.16 -0.87 11.79
N ARG A 221 -11.71 -1.04 10.59
CA ARG A 221 -11.52 -0.16 9.46
C ARG A 221 -12.72 0.75 9.33
N THR A 222 -12.52 2.03 9.55
CA THR A 222 -13.58 3.04 9.40
C THR A 222 -13.34 3.85 8.13
N THR A 223 -14.26 3.74 7.16
CA THR A 223 -14.30 4.60 5.97
C THR A 223 -15.20 5.80 6.25
N PHE A 224 -14.66 7.01 6.12
CA PHE A 224 -15.41 8.24 6.31
C PHE A 224 -16.30 8.57 5.10
N PRO A 225 -17.37 9.35 5.30
CA PRO A 225 -18.18 9.85 4.19
C PRO A 225 -17.30 10.57 3.16
N HIS A 226 -17.43 10.20 1.88
CA HIS A 226 -16.58 10.71 0.82
C HIS A 226 -17.31 10.72 -0.52
N CYS A 227 -16.87 11.57 -1.44
CA CYS A 227 -17.40 11.59 -2.79
C CYS A 227 -17.05 10.29 -3.52
N PRO A 228 -18.01 9.54 -4.08
CA PRO A 228 -17.70 8.28 -4.76
C PRO A 228 -16.85 8.47 -6.03
N ARG A 229 -16.91 9.66 -6.63
CA ARG A 229 -16.22 10.02 -7.87
C ARG A 229 -14.76 10.42 -7.66
N CYS A 230 -14.48 11.41 -6.81
CA CYS A 230 -13.11 11.91 -6.60
C CYS A 230 -12.48 11.46 -5.28
N LYS A 231 -13.22 10.77 -4.40
CA LYS A 231 -12.78 10.28 -3.09
C LYS A 231 -12.37 11.38 -2.09
N ALA A 232 -12.67 12.64 -2.37
CA ALA A 232 -12.57 13.71 -1.39
C ALA A 232 -13.54 13.46 -0.23
N GLY A 233 -13.09 13.70 1.00
CA GLY A 233 -13.94 13.62 2.18
C GLY A 233 -15.11 14.59 2.11
N ALA A 234 -16.26 14.18 2.62
CA ALA A 234 -17.36 15.12 2.86
C ALA A 234 -16.89 16.13 3.91
N ILE A 235 -16.95 17.43 3.60
CA ILE A 235 -16.52 18.50 4.51
C ILE A 235 -17.32 18.35 5.81
N ARG A 236 -16.61 18.09 6.92
CA ARG A 236 -17.11 18.18 8.28
C ARG A 236 -16.69 19.52 8.86
N ASP A 237 -17.20 20.63 8.33
CA ASP A 237 -17.21 21.84 9.14
C ASP A 237 -18.16 21.53 10.30
N SER A 238 -17.60 21.27 11.48
CA SER A 238 -18.34 20.88 12.68
C SER A 238 -19.35 21.93 13.15
N ARG A 239 -19.46 23.05 12.43
CA ARG A 239 -20.34 24.18 12.68
C ARG A 239 -21.60 24.19 11.79
N GLN A 240 -21.72 23.28 10.83
CA GLN A 240 -22.90 23.23 9.96
C GLN A 240 -23.66 21.92 10.17
N ASP A 241 -24.94 22.03 10.53
CA ASP A 241 -25.91 20.93 10.61
C ASP A 241 -26.24 20.39 9.20
N ILE A 242 -25.23 19.90 8.49
CA ILE A 242 -25.42 19.29 7.19
C ILE A 242 -25.87 17.84 7.42
N SER A 243 -27.11 17.55 7.01
CA SER A 243 -27.64 16.19 7.00
C SER A 243 -26.82 15.30 6.07
N ILE A 244 -26.18 14.26 6.62
CA ILE A 244 -25.42 13.26 5.85
C ILE A 244 -26.33 12.27 5.10
N TYR A 245 -27.65 12.38 5.28
CA TYR A 245 -28.64 11.52 4.65
C TYR A 245 -29.26 12.14 3.39
N ASP A 246 -29.03 13.43 3.15
CA ASP A 246 -29.52 14.12 1.97
C ASP A 246 -28.46 14.14 0.86
N PRO A 247 -28.86 14.18 -0.43
CA PRO A 247 -27.93 14.38 -1.53
C PRO A 247 -27.25 15.75 -1.47
N LEU A 248 -25.92 15.76 -1.56
CA LEU A 248 -25.09 16.97 -1.49
C LEU A 248 -24.08 17.00 -2.63
N PRO A 249 -23.80 18.18 -3.22
CA PRO A 249 -22.72 18.33 -4.19
C PRO A 249 -21.37 18.21 -3.49
N CYS A 250 -20.45 17.44 -4.06
CA CYS A 250 -19.06 17.40 -3.64
C CYS A 250 -18.42 18.78 -3.83
N SER A 251 -17.81 19.33 -2.77
CA SER A 251 -17.08 20.60 -2.81
C SER A 251 -15.88 20.61 -3.75
N VAL A 252 -15.34 19.43 -4.08
CA VAL A 252 -14.15 19.27 -4.91
C VAL A 252 -14.48 19.09 -6.39
N CYS A 253 -15.46 18.26 -6.74
CA CYS A 253 -15.77 17.90 -8.13
C CYS A 253 -17.23 18.16 -8.56
N GLY A 254 -18.06 18.71 -7.68
CA GLY A 254 -19.47 19.01 -7.94
C GLY A 254 -20.41 17.79 -8.04
N PHE A 255 -19.90 16.57 -7.97
CA PHE A 255 -20.74 15.36 -8.06
C PHE A 255 -21.73 15.27 -6.88
N VAL A 256 -23.02 15.07 -7.16
CA VAL A 256 -24.07 14.95 -6.14
C VAL A 256 -24.17 13.51 -5.66
N TYR A 257 -24.08 13.30 -4.34
CA TYR A 257 -24.13 11.98 -3.71
C TYR A 257 -24.71 12.06 -2.29
N VAL A 258 -25.12 10.92 -1.72
CA VAL A 258 -25.54 10.81 -0.33
C VAL A 258 -24.34 10.37 0.53
N PRO A 259 -23.81 11.19 1.44
CA PRO A 259 -22.58 10.85 2.18
C PRO A 259 -22.70 9.61 3.06
N SER A 260 -23.86 9.37 3.66
CA SER A 260 -24.10 8.21 4.53
C SER A 260 -24.02 6.87 3.79
N GLU A 261 -24.24 6.83 2.47
CA GLU A 261 -24.08 5.63 1.64
C GLU A 261 -22.60 5.31 1.35
N GLN A 262 -21.69 6.24 1.61
CA GLN A 262 -20.26 6.13 1.28
C GLN A 262 -19.39 5.92 2.52
N MET A 263 -19.99 5.75 3.70
CA MET A 263 -19.25 5.43 4.93
C MET A 263 -19.48 3.98 5.33
N SER A 264 -18.48 3.41 6.00
CA SER A 264 -18.57 2.08 6.57
C SER A 264 -17.69 1.97 7.80
N SER A 265 -18.00 1.01 8.66
CA SER A 265 -17.12 0.56 9.73
C SER A 265 -17.18 -0.96 9.71
N GLU A 266 -16.07 -1.60 9.36
CA GLU A 266 -15.96 -3.04 9.21
C GLU A 266 -14.76 -3.54 10.00
N GLN A 267 -14.77 -4.81 10.40
CA GLN A 267 -13.59 -5.40 11.03
C GLN A 267 -12.43 -5.36 10.04
N SER A 268 -11.31 -4.78 10.46
CA SER A 268 -10.12 -4.73 9.61
C SER A 268 -9.55 -6.13 9.48
N TRP A 269 -9.20 -6.51 8.26
CA TRP A 269 -8.48 -7.74 7.96
C TRP A 269 -7.08 -7.77 8.61
N PHE A 270 -6.60 -6.62 9.08
CA PHE A 270 -5.35 -6.42 9.82
C PHE A 270 -5.62 -6.31 11.34
N SER A 271 -6.58 -7.08 11.86
CA SER A 271 -6.80 -7.10 13.31
C SER A 271 -5.60 -7.73 14.01
N TYR A 272 -5.24 -7.23 15.19
CA TYR A 272 -4.13 -7.76 15.98
C TYR A 272 -4.25 -9.29 16.17
N GLU A 273 -5.46 -9.79 16.40
CA GLU A 273 -5.75 -11.23 16.54
C GLU A 273 -5.41 -12.02 15.26
N THR A 274 -5.61 -11.43 14.09
CA THR A 274 -5.24 -12.08 12.81
C THR A 274 -3.75 -12.06 12.54
N LEU A 275 -2.92 -11.42 13.36
CA LEU A 275 -1.46 -11.39 13.18
C LEU A 275 -0.70 -11.91 14.40
N ASP A 276 -1.34 -11.96 15.57
CA ASP A 276 -0.77 -12.47 16.82
C ASP A 276 -0.36 -13.93 16.67
N LEU A 277 0.94 -14.17 16.82
CA LEU A 277 1.52 -15.49 16.63
C LEU A 277 1.15 -16.46 17.75
N GLU A 278 0.99 -15.99 18.99
CA GLU A 278 0.58 -16.84 20.11
C GLU A 278 -0.85 -17.33 19.94
N TYR A 279 -1.75 -16.43 19.52
CA TYR A 279 -3.13 -16.74 19.20
C TYR A 279 -3.24 -17.73 18.02
N LYS A 280 -2.52 -17.47 16.92
CA LYS A 280 -2.56 -18.30 15.70
C LYS A 280 -1.98 -19.69 15.88
N LEU A 281 -0.84 -19.80 16.57
CA LEU A 281 -0.11 -21.06 16.70
C LEU A 281 -0.57 -21.86 17.94
N GLY A 282 -1.17 -21.17 18.91
CA GLY A 282 -1.35 -21.67 20.27
C GLY A 282 -0.03 -21.59 21.05
N ARG A 283 -0.13 -21.38 22.37
CA ARG A 283 1.02 -21.12 23.25
C ARG A 283 2.19 -22.10 23.07
N GLU A 284 1.91 -23.40 23.05
CA GLU A 284 2.98 -24.41 22.92
C GLU A 284 3.76 -24.29 21.59
N ASN A 285 3.05 -24.16 20.47
CA ASN A 285 3.70 -24.04 19.16
C ASN A 285 4.34 -22.68 18.96
N TYR A 286 3.78 -21.63 19.56
CA TYR A 286 4.39 -20.31 19.59
C TYR A 286 5.72 -20.32 20.35
N LEU A 287 5.79 -20.96 21.53
CA LEU A 287 7.05 -21.10 22.25
C LEU A 287 8.09 -21.91 21.45
N LYS A 288 7.66 -22.98 20.77
CA LYS A 288 8.53 -23.73 19.85
C LYS A 288 9.03 -22.85 18.70
N PHE A 289 8.16 -22.05 18.11
CA PHE A 289 8.47 -21.09 17.05
C PHE A 289 9.49 -20.06 17.53
N VAL A 290 9.25 -19.38 18.66
CA VAL A 290 10.15 -18.37 19.23
C VAL A 290 11.53 -18.96 19.52
N ARG A 291 11.59 -20.16 20.12
CA ARG A 291 12.88 -20.84 20.36
C ARG A 291 13.61 -21.14 19.06
N GLY A 292 12.91 -21.62 18.04
CA GLY A 292 13.47 -21.86 16.72
C GLY A 292 13.99 -20.58 16.07
N TYR A 293 13.21 -19.51 16.15
CA TYR A 293 13.54 -18.19 15.62
C TYR A 293 14.78 -17.61 16.29
N LEU A 294 14.86 -17.63 17.63
CA LEU A 294 16.03 -17.13 18.36
C LEU A 294 17.31 -17.87 17.96
N LYS A 295 17.24 -19.20 17.77
CA LYS A 295 18.37 -19.98 17.24
C LYS A 295 18.73 -19.58 15.82
N HIS A 296 17.72 -19.35 14.97
CA HIS A 296 17.90 -18.91 13.59
C HIS A 296 18.63 -17.57 13.49
N VAL A 297 18.32 -16.62 14.38
CA VAL A 297 19.00 -15.30 14.44
C VAL A 297 20.29 -15.30 15.29
N GLY A 298 20.77 -16.48 15.70
CA GLY A 298 22.13 -16.66 16.23
C GLY A 298 22.27 -16.90 17.74
N PHE A 299 21.18 -17.04 18.49
CA PHE A 299 21.27 -17.38 19.92
C PHE A 299 21.64 -18.86 20.12
N THR A 300 22.47 -19.16 21.13
CA THR A 300 22.81 -20.55 21.47
C THR A 300 21.64 -21.27 22.13
N ALA A 301 21.66 -22.61 22.14
CA ALA A 301 20.58 -23.39 22.75
C ALA A 301 20.43 -23.09 24.24
N GLU A 302 21.54 -22.97 24.96
CA GLU A 302 21.57 -22.65 26.39
C GLU A 302 20.95 -21.28 26.65
N LYS A 303 21.30 -20.29 25.81
CA LYS A 303 20.74 -18.95 25.95
C LYS A 303 19.25 -18.93 25.66
N VAL A 304 18.79 -19.67 24.66
CA VAL A 304 17.36 -19.78 24.35
C VAL A 304 16.57 -20.42 25.49
N ASP A 305 17.11 -21.46 26.12
CA ASP A 305 16.46 -22.12 27.26
C ASP A 305 16.42 -21.22 28.51
N GLU A 306 17.41 -20.34 28.70
CA GLU A 306 17.42 -19.29 29.73
C GLU A 306 16.34 -18.23 29.46
N LEU A 307 16.26 -17.73 28.22
CA LEU A 307 15.35 -16.64 27.84
C LEU A 307 13.88 -17.09 27.77
N ILE A 308 13.65 -18.33 27.35
CA ILE A 308 12.34 -18.93 27.15
C ILE A 308 12.34 -20.28 27.87
N PRO A 309 12.12 -20.32 29.20
CA PRO A 309 12.12 -21.57 29.98
C PRO A 309 10.96 -22.50 29.57
N GLN A 310 11.14 -23.82 29.72
CA GLN A 310 10.07 -24.79 29.51
C GLN A 310 9.08 -24.68 30.67
N GLU A 311 7.82 -24.40 30.36
CA GLU A 311 6.71 -24.52 31.31
C GLU A 311 6.41 -26.00 31.61
#